data_AF-A0A7S2N201-F1
#
_entry.id   AF-A0A7S2N201-F1
#
_cell.length_a   1.000
_cell.length_b   1.000
_cell.length_c   1.000
_cell.angle_alpha   90.00
_cell.angle_beta   90.00
_cell.angle_gamma   90.00
#
_symmetry.space_group_name_H-M   'P 1'
#
loop_
_entity.id
_entity.type
_entity.pdbx_description
1 polymer ?
#
loop_
_entity_poly.entity_id
_entity_poly.type
_entity_poly.pdbx_seq_one_letter_code
_entity_poly.pdbx_strand_id
1 'polypeptide(L)'
;GRTSFQHVGATMLLCASEKTATSVALVLGATAAAAVAWQVYLRRSTRPLKGPLQCQQCEPPLTASTAVLRRLLEVIEKEILPKTTEQVAAGNKVFGAAVLDGAFDTVVADTNHETSCPLYHGEVYTIKQWSSVANKPSAASSIFLSTHEPCCMCISAIVWSGFRKCYYFFPYETTRNQGIPHDLKIMHQLWGVERYVTRNEFCATAGILELIESLPSGPDKDELQATARRINAKYNDLSHKYHSEKGHNAKNTLAFN
;
A
#
# COMPACT_ATOMS: atom_id res chain seq x y z
N GLY A 1 -49.19 -14.46 -5.96
CA GLY A 1 -49.29 -15.88 -6.35
C GLY A 1 -47.89 -16.43 -6.48
N ARG A 2 -47.60 -17.54 -5.79
CA ARG A 2 -46.36 -18.32 -5.85
C ARG A 2 -46.29 -19.14 -7.13
N THR A 3 -45.09 -19.41 -7.64
CA THR A 3 -44.65 -20.67 -8.29
C THR A 3 -43.13 -20.57 -8.50
N SER A 4 -42.26 -21.23 -7.73
CA SER A 4 -41.87 -22.66 -7.76
C SER A 4 -41.30 -23.11 -9.10
N PHE A 5 -39.98 -23.24 -9.19
CA PHE A 5 -39.28 -24.03 -10.22
C PHE A 5 -38.88 -25.38 -9.62
N GLN A 6 -39.38 -26.47 -10.21
CA GLN A 6 -38.95 -27.85 -9.96
C GLN A 6 -37.99 -28.31 -11.07
N HIS A 7 -36.92 -28.98 -10.66
CA HIS A 7 -36.05 -29.79 -11.51
C HIS A 7 -36.77 -31.04 -12.02
N VAL A 8 -36.57 -31.42 -13.29
CA VAL A 8 -36.57 -32.83 -13.73
C VAL A 8 -35.55 -33.01 -14.85
N GLY A 9 -34.62 -33.95 -14.68
CA GLY A 9 -33.66 -34.38 -15.68
C GLY A 9 -34.27 -35.39 -16.67
N ALA A 10 -33.71 -35.47 -17.88
CA ALA A 10 -34.05 -36.48 -18.86
C ALA A 10 -32.79 -37.16 -19.38
N THR A 11 -32.56 -38.36 -18.87
CA THR A 11 -31.72 -39.39 -19.49
C THR A 11 -32.37 -39.82 -20.79
N MET A 12 -31.64 -39.84 -21.92
CA MET A 12 -32.12 -40.53 -23.11
C MET A 12 -31.07 -41.52 -23.62
N LEU A 13 -31.54 -42.77 -23.68
CA LEU A 13 -30.86 -43.98 -24.12
C LEU A 13 -30.23 -43.83 -25.51
N LEU A 14 -29.02 -44.37 -25.63
CA LEU A 14 -28.37 -44.71 -26.89
C LEU A 14 -29.19 -45.77 -27.64
N CYS A 15 -29.57 -45.47 -28.87
CA CYS A 15 -29.95 -46.48 -29.85
C CYS A 15 -28.86 -46.50 -30.93
N ALA A 16 -28.10 -47.59 -30.97
CA ALA A 16 -27.09 -47.83 -31.97
C ALA A 16 -27.75 -48.11 -33.33
N SER A 17 -27.29 -47.43 -34.37
CA SER A 17 -27.50 -47.81 -35.76
C SER A 17 -26.15 -47.78 -36.45
N GLU A 18 -25.67 -48.97 -36.79
CA GLU A 18 -24.49 -49.21 -37.60
C GLU A 18 -24.59 -48.44 -38.93
N LYS A 19 -23.56 -47.64 -39.24
CA LYS A 19 -23.04 -47.51 -40.61
C LYS A 19 -21.68 -46.82 -40.60
N THR A 20 -20.74 -47.54 -41.22
CA THR A 20 -19.55 -47.06 -41.92
C THR A 20 -18.41 -46.46 -41.09
N ALA A 21 -17.43 -47.33 -40.85
CA ALA A 21 -16.06 -47.04 -40.52
C ALA A 21 -15.42 -46.12 -41.57
N THR A 22 -15.53 -44.79 -41.42
CA THR A 22 -14.71 -43.84 -42.19
C THR A 22 -14.61 -42.48 -41.50
N SER A 23 -14.28 -42.41 -40.21
CA SER A 23 -14.02 -41.12 -39.54
C SER A 23 -13.05 -41.17 -38.34
N VAL A 24 -12.29 -42.26 -38.15
CA VAL A 24 -11.36 -42.37 -37.00
C VAL A 24 -10.00 -41.68 -37.27
N ALA A 25 -9.73 -41.20 -38.49
CA ALA A 25 -8.38 -40.74 -38.85
C ALA A 25 -8.10 -39.24 -38.63
N LEU A 26 -9.05 -38.41 -38.15
CA LEU A 26 -8.86 -36.95 -38.13
C LEU A 26 -8.97 -36.25 -36.77
N VAL A 27 -8.95 -37.01 -35.66
CA VAL A 27 -8.92 -36.40 -34.30
C VAL A 27 -7.61 -36.68 -33.54
N LEU A 28 -6.73 -37.56 -34.04
CA LEU A 28 -5.48 -37.89 -33.34
C LEU A 28 -4.27 -37.01 -33.70
N GLY A 29 -4.37 -36.14 -34.71
CA GLY A 29 -3.26 -35.27 -35.13
C GLY A 29 -3.18 -33.92 -34.41
N ALA A 30 -4.30 -33.40 -33.89
CA ALA A 30 -4.34 -32.09 -33.25
C ALA A 30 -3.95 -32.12 -31.76
N THR A 31 -3.91 -33.31 -31.14
CA THR A 31 -3.72 -33.44 -29.68
C THR A 31 -2.27 -33.37 -29.26
N ALA A 32 -1.33 -33.90 -30.05
CA ALA A 32 0.09 -33.89 -29.68
C ALA A 32 0.71 -32.48 -29.82
N ALA A 33 0.48 -31.77 -30.92
CA ALA A 33 0.99 -30.42 -31.12
C ALA A 33 0.34 -29.43 -30.16
N ALA A 34 -0.97 -29.54 -29.91
CA ALA A 34 -1.67 -28.70 -28.92
C ALA A 34 -1.24 -29.04 -27.49
N ALA A 35 -1.04 -30.32 -27.13
CA ALA A 35 -0.54 -30.71 -25.81
C ALA A 35 0.91 -30.29 -25.59
N VAL A 36 1.77 -30.37 -26.61
CA VAL A 36 3.15 -29.87 -26.55
C VAL A 36 3.16 -28.35 -26.47
N ALA A 37 2.35 -27.64 -27.25
CA ALA A 37 2.21 -26.19 -27.15
C ALA A 37 1.66 -25.77 -25.78
N TRP A 38 0.67 -26.50 -25.24
CA TRP A 38 0.12 -26.30 -23.91
C TRP A 38 1.13 -26.59 -22.81
N GLN A 39 1.91 -27.67 -22.92
CA GLN A 39 3.00 -27.96 -21.98
C GLN A 39 4.14 -26.95 -22.06
N VAL A 40 4.47 -26.45 -23.26
CA VAL A 40 5.47 -25.38 -23.46
C VAL A 40 4.96 -24.06 -22.90
N TYR A 41 3.67 -23.75 -23.09
CA TYR A 41 3.01 -22.59 -22.50
C TYR A 41 3.02 -22.66 -20.97
N LEU A 42 2.61 -23.79 -20.38
CA LEU A 42 2.68 -24.02 -18.93
C LEU A 42 4.13 -23.98 -18.42
N ARG A 43 5.11 -24.52 -19.14
CA ARG A 43 6.54 -24.45 -18.79
C ARG A 43 7.14 -23.06 -18.93
N ARG A 44 6.58 -22.19 -19.78
CA ARG A 44 6.97 -20.76 -19.85
C ARG A 44 6.30 -19.95 -18.75
N SER A 45 5.05 -20.26 -18.42
CA SER A 45 4.26 -19.58 -17.39
C SER A 45 4.67 -19.94 -15.95
N THR A 46 5.38 -21.05 -15.75
CA THR A 46 5.76 -21.56 -14.41
C THR A 46 7.26 -21.51 -14.14
N ARG A 47 8.07 -20.84 -14.97
CA ARG A 47 9.48 -20.65 -14.62
C ARG A 47 9.54 -19.81 -13.35
N PRO A 48 10.06 -20.34 -12.23
CA PRO A 48 10.35 -19.50 -11.08
C PRO A 48 11.31 -18.41 -11.57
N LEU A 49 11.07 -17.18 -11.14
CA LEU A 49 12.03 -16.10 -11.30
C LEU A 49 13.36 -16.60 -10.71
N LYS A 50 14.34 -16.89 -11.58
CA LYS A 50 15.64 -17.41 -11.14
C LYS A 50 16.51 -16.23 -10.75
N GLY A 51 16.94 -16.20 -9.49
CA GLY A 51 17.81 -15.17 -8.92
C GLY A 51 17.05 -14.12 -8.11
N PRO A 52 17.75 -13.28 -7.33
CA PRO A 52 17.13 -12.14 -6.67
C PRO A 52 16.45 -11.27 -7.73
N LEU A 53 15.23 -10.83 -7.47
CA LEU A 53 14.52 -9.83 -8.28
C LEU A 53 15.30 -8.52 -8.21
N GLN A 54 16.30 -8.38 -9.08
CA GLN A 54 17.05 -7.15 -9.24
C GLN A 54 16.30 -6.25 -10.19
N CYS A 55 15.97 -5.07 -9.70
CA CYS A 55 15.34 -4.03 -10.48
C CYS A 55 16.26 -3.59 -11.63
N GLN A 56 15.77 -3.69 -12.87
CA GLN A 56 16.55 -3.35 -14.07
C GLN A 56 16.49 -1.85 -14.39
N GLN A 57 15.33 -1.22 -14.19
CA GLN A 57 15.08 0.19 -14.45
C GLN A 57 14.40 0.83 -13.24
N CYS A 58 15.16 1.02 -12.17
CA CYS A 58 14.65 1.58 -10.94
C CYS A 58 14.48 3.09 -11.02
N GLU A 59 13.47 3.59 -10.32
CA GLU A 59 13.39 5.02 -9.98
C GLU A 59 14.70 5.47 -9.30
N PRO A 60 15.15 6.71 -9.57
CA PRO A 60 16.35 7.25 -8.94
C PRO A 60 16.18 7.32 -7.41
N PRO A 61 17.29 7.36 -6.65
CA PRO A 61 17.19 7.59 -5.20
C PRO A 61 16.41 8.86 -4.91
N LEU A 62 15.46 8.78 -3.98
CA LEU A 62 14.68 9.93 -3.57
C LEU A 62 15.48 10.73 -2.53
N THR A 63 15.95 11.92 -2.92
CA THR A 63 16.70 12.84 -2.06
C THR A 63 15.87 14.07 -1.73
N ALA A 64 16.31 14.90 -0.78
CA ALA A 64 15.65 16.16 -0.46
C ALA A 64 16.67 17.22 -0.04
N SER A 65 16.46 18.47 -0.46
CA SER A 65 17.22 19.60 0.08
C SER A 65 16.74 19.95 1.50
N THR A 66 17.51 20.74 2.23
CA THR A 66 17.12 21.26 3.55
C THR A 66 15.76 21.98 3.50
N ALA A 67 15.53 22.79 2.48
CA ALA A 67 14.27 23.52 2.31
C ALA A 67 13.08 22.56 2.11
N VAL A 68 13.28 21.49 1.33
CA VAL A 68 12.26 20.44 1.14
C VAL A 68 12.00 19.70 2.45
N LEU A 69 13.04 19.28 3.18
CA LEU A 69 12.88 18.61 4.48
C LEU A 69 12.10 19.46 5.46
N ARG A 70 12.40 20.76 5.53
CA ARG A 70 11.64 21.72 6.36
C ARG A 70 10.17 21.73 5.95
N ARG A 71 9.87 21.84 4.65
CA ARG A 71 8.49 21.81 4.14
C ARG A 71 7.76 20.51 4.48
N LEU A 72 8.39 19.35 4.32
CA LEU A 72 7.80 18.04 4.66
C LEU A 72 7.45 17.95 6.15
N LEU A 73 8.34 18.39 7.03
CA LEU A 73 8.08 18.42 8.48
C LEU A 73 6.95 19.41 8.83
N GLU A 74 6.90 20.57 8.17
CA GLU A 74 5.82 21.54 8.36
C GLU A 74 4.45 20.99 7.97
N VAL A 75 4.34 20.28 6.83
CA VAL A 75 3.08 19.62 6.43
C VAL A 75 2.66 18.60 7.49
N ILE A 76 3.59 17.78 7.98
CA ILE A 76 3.30 16.79 9.03
C ILE A 76 2.79 17.49 10.30
N GLU A 77 3.50 18.52 10.75
CA GLU A 77 3.21 19.18 12.03
C GLU A 77 1.95 20.06 11.99
N LYS A 78 1.78 20.83 10.92
CA LYS A 78 0.74 21.88 10.85
C LYS A 78 -0.52 21.43 10.12
N GLU A 79 -0.44 20.39 9.28
CA GLU A 79 -1.56 20.00 8.42
C GLU A 79 -2.06 18.58 8.72
N ILE A 80 -1.16 17.59 8.87
CA ILE A 80 -1.54 16.20 9.15
C ILE A 80 -1.83 15.99 10.65
N LEU A 81 -0.93 16.41 11.53
CA LEU A 81 -1.02 16.17 12.97
C LEU A 81 -2.31 16.70 13.63
N PRO A 82 -2.84 17.90 13.30
CA PRO A 82 -4.12 18.35 13.86
C PRO A 82 -5.29 17.43 13.51
N LYS A 83 -5.35 16.97 12.25
CA LYS A 83 -6.38 16.02 11.79
C LYS A 83 -6.24 14.68 12.50
N THR A 84 -5.01 14.17 12.62
CA THR A 84 -4.71 12.95 13.37
C THR A 84 -5.14 13.08 14.83
N THR A 85 -4.91 14.24 15.47
CA THR A 85 -5.34 14.50 16.85
C THR A 85 -6.85 14.36 17.01
N GLU A 86 -7.61 14.95 16.08
CA GLU A 86 -9.08 14.84 16.06
C GLU A 86 -9.55 13.39 15.84
N GLN A 87 -9.00 12.70 14.84
CA GLN A 87 -9.44 11.35 14.50
C GLN A 87 -9.01 10.30 15.54
N VAL A 88 -7.89 10.50 16.24
CA VAL A 88 -7.52 9.68 17.40
C VAL A 88 -8.53 9.84 18.52
N ALA A 89 -9.00 11.06 18.79
CA ALA A 89 -10.09 11.28 19.76
C ALA A 89 -11.41 10.61 19.32
N ALA A 90 -11.61 10.40 18.01
CA ALA A 90 -12.72 9.62 17.46
C ALA A 90 -12.47 8.10 17.44
N GLY A 91 -11.30 7.64 17.90
CA GLY A 91 -10.96 6.21 18.02
C GLY A 91 -10.21 5.62 16.82
N ASN A 92 -9.74 6.43 15.87
CA ASN A 92 -8.89 6.01 14.75
C ASN A 92 -7.40 5.99 15.14
N LYS A 93 -6.57 5.34 14.31
CA LYS A 93 -5.11 5.23 14.57
C LYS A 93 -4.36 6.52 14.28
N VAL A 94 -3.15 6.59 14.81
CA VAL A 94 -2.19 7.71 14.67
C VAL A 94 -1.52 7.82 13.29
N PHE A 95 -2.15 7.35 12.21
CA PHE A 95 -1.54 7.30 10.87
C PHE A 95 -2.15 8.36 9.95
N GLY A 96 -1.33 9.15 9.26
CA GLY A 96 -1.83 10.15 8.32
C GLY A 96 -0.90 10.38 7.15
N ALA A 97 -1.37 11.13 6.16
CA ALA A 97 -0.64 11.39 4.93
C ALA A 97 -1.06 12.70 4.26
N ALA A 98 -0.30 13.12 3.28
CA ALA A 98 -0.60 14.21 2.38
C ALA A 98 -0.16 13.89 0.96
N VAL A 99 -0.83 14.50 -0.01
CA VAL A 99 -0.35 14.59 -1.39
C VAL A 99 0.08 16.03 -1.64
N LEU A 100 1.31 16.18 -2.12
CA LEU A 100 1.89 17.45 -2.51
C LEU A 100 2.04 17.52 -4.03
N ASP A 101 2.04 18.72 -4.58
CA ASP A 101 2.37 18.94 -6.00
C ASP A 101 3.90 18.96 -6.23
N GLY A 102 4.32 19.21 -7.48
CA GLY A 102 5.74 19.25 -7.83
C GLY A 102 6.56 20.36 -7.14
N ALA A 103 5.89 21.36 -6.57
CA ALA A 103 6.50 22.47 -5.82
C ALA A 103 6.45 22.24 -4.30
N PHE A 104 5.94 21.09 -3.84
CA PHE A 104 5.70 20.76 -2.43
C PHE A 104 4.58 21.59 -1.76
N ASP A 105 3.68 22.17 -2.55
CA ASP A 105 2.44 22.75 -2.04
C ASP A 105 1.42 21.65 -1.76
N THR A 106 0.64 21.81 -0.68
CA THR A 106 -0.31 20.77 -0.27
C THR A 106 -1.51 20.75 -1.21
N VAL A 107 -1.75 19.60 -1.85
CA VAL A 107 -2.98 19.33 -2.59
C VAL A 107 -4.07 18.86 -1.64
N VAL A 108 -3.74 17.90 -0.78
CA VAL A 108 -4.63 17.41 0.28
C VAL A 108 -3.82 16.79 1.41
N ALA A 109 -4.28 16.93 2.66
CA ALA A 109 -3.77 16.24 3.83
C ALA A 109 -4.92 15.60 4.60
N ASP A 110 -4.77 14.34 4.99
CA ASP A 110 -5.78 13.61 5.73
C ASP A 110 -5.16 12.52 6.64
N THR A 111 -6.00 11.80 7.38
CA THR A 111 -5.56 10.83 8.39
C THR A 111 -6.40 9.55 8.36
N ASN A 112 -6.09 8.61 9.25
CA ASN A 112 -6.75 7.32 9.37
C ASN A 112 -8.24 7.47 9.73
N HIS A 113 -9.08 6.68 9.09
CA HIS A 113 -10.53 6.60 9.31
C HIS A 113 -10.98 5.14 9.47
N GLU A 114 -10.18 4.29 10.11
CA GLU A 114 -10.41 2.83 10.22
C GLU A 114 -11.77 2.47 10.82
N THR A 115 -12.30 3.31 11.70
CA THR A 115 -13.61 3.11 12.34
C THR A 115 -14.77 3.19 11.34
N SER A 116 -14.57 3.84 10.19
CA SER A 116 -15.55 3.88 9.10
C SER A 116 -15.35 2.75 8.08
N CYS A 117 -14.11 2.35 7.85
CA CYS A 117 -13.74 1.20 7.02
C CYS A 117 -12.35 0.73 7.43
N PRO A 118 -12.13 -0.57 7.70
CA PRO A 118 -10.83 -1.07 8.18
C PRO A 118 -9.69 -0.85 7.18
N LEU A 119 -10.00 -0.61 5.90
CA LEU A 119 -9.00 -0.31 4.86
C LEU A 119 -8.58 1.16 4.84
N TYR A 120 -9.29 2.06 5.52
CA TYR A 120 -9.01 3.50 5.53
C TYR A 120 -7.85 3.85 6.47
N HIS A 121 -6.68 3.28 6.15
CA HIS A 121 -5.39 3.76 6.61
C HIS A 121 -5.15 5.20 6.16
N GLY A 122 -4.24 5.92 6.82
CA GLY A 122 -3.99 7.33 6.52
C GLY A 122 -3.63 7.56 5.05
N GLU A 123 -2.82 6.67 4.47
CA GLU A 123 -2.41 6.72 3.07
C GLU A 123 -3.59 6.43 2.13
N VAL A 124 -4.34 5.35 2.37
CA VAL A 124 -5.48 4.94 1.53
C VAL A 124 -6.59 5.98 1.57
N TYR A 125 -6.90 6.52 2.75
CA TYR A 125 -7.91 7.55 2.88
C TYR A 125 -7.45 8.85 2.21
N THR A 126 -6.19 9.25 2.36
CA THR A 126 -5.65 10.42 1.65
C THR A 126 -5.73 10.24 0.12
N ILE A 127 -5.49 9.05 -0.41
CA ILE A 127 -5.68 8.74 -1.85
C ILE A 127 -7.16 8.91 -2.26
N LYS A 128 -8.11 8.42 -1.44
CA LYS A 128 -9.55 8.61 -1.68
C LYS A 128 -9.92 10.10 -1.71
N GLN A 129 -9.36 10.89 -0.79
CA GLN A 129 -9.65 12.33 -0.72
C GLN A 129 -9.02 13.06 -1.90
N TRP A 130 -7.77 12.73 -2.24
CA TRP A 130 -7.08 13.23 -3.43
C TRP A 130 -7.84 12.91 -4.71
N SER A 131 -8.40 11.71 -4.86
CA SER A 131 -9.14 11.33 -6.08
C SER A 131 -10.35 12.25 -6.35
N SER A 132 -10.92 12.84 -5.30
CA SER A 132 -12.06 13.75 -5.35
C SER A 132 -11.67 15.22 -5.58
N VAL A 133 -10.38 15.58 -5.55
CA VAL A 133 -9.94 16.96 -5.80
C VAL A 133 -10.06 17.29 -7.30
N ALA A 134 -10.77 18.39 -7.60
CA ALA A 134 -10.91 18.92 -8.95
C ALA A 134 -9.59 19.57 -9.41
N ASN A 135 -9.24 19.43 -10.70
CA ASN A 135 -8.05 20.03 -11.31
C ASN A 135 -6.71 19.71 -10.58
N LYS A 136 -6.63 18.58 -9.89
CA LYS A 136 -5.41 18.12 -9.21
C LYS A 136 -4.28 17.75 -10.19
N PRO A 137 -3.01 17.89 -9.78
CA PRO A 137 -1.88 17.37 -10.56
C PRO A 137 -1.96 15.85 -10.72
N SER A 138 -1.27 15.31 -11.74
CA SER A 138 -1.16 13.87 -11.91
C SER A 138 -0.37 13.24 -10.76
N ALA A 139 -0.71 12.00 -10.38
CA ALA A 139 0.00 11.27 -9.32
C ALA A 139 1.51 11.14 -9.61
N ALA A 140 1.87 10.94 -10.89
CA ALA A 140 3.26 10.80 -11.31
C ALA A 140 4.10 12.08 -11.07
N SER A 141 3.49 13.26 -11.21
CA SER A 141 4.15 14.55 -10.91
C SER A 141 4.14 14.90 -9.42
N SER A 142 3.17 14.37 -8.67
CA SER A 142 2.99 14.62 -7.24
C SER A 142 4.00 13.88 -6.35
N ILE A 143 4.03 14.30 -5.09
CA ILE A 143 4.77 13.65 -4.02
C ILE A 143 3.78 13.11 -2.99
N PHE A 144 3.92 11.84 -2.64
CA PHE A 144 3.20 11.27 -1.51
C PHE A 144 4.02 11.47 -0.23
N LEU A 145 3.38 11.94 0.83
CA LEU A 145 3.99 12.14 2.13
C LEU A 145 3.20 11.35 3.17
N SER A 146 3.81 10.34 3.77
CA SER A 146 3.20 9.56 4.85
C SER A 146 3.83 9.90 6.20
N THR A 147 3.07 9.85 7.29
CA THR A 147 3.66 10.01 8.62
C THR A 147 4.43 8.75 9.03
N HIS A 148 4.01 7.57 8.57
CA HIS A 148 4.68 6.31 8.87
C HIS A 148 5.03 5.57 7.57
N GLU A 149 6.07 4.75 7.63
CA GLU A 149 6.50 3.93 6.50
C GLU A 149 5.31 3.06 6.02
N PRO A 150 4.88 3.18 4.76
CA PRO A 150 3.62 2.58 4.32
C PRO A 150 3.61 1.06 4.46
N CYS A 151 2.53 0.47 5.01
CA CYS A 151 2.40 -0.98 5.05
C CYS A 151 2.23 -1.59 3.64
N CYS A 152 2.27 -2.91 3.53
CA CYS A 152 2.13 -3.62 2.24
C CYS A 152 0.88 -3.23 1.42
N MET A 153 -0.25 -2.98 2.07
CA MET A 153 -1.46 -2.46 1.42
C MET A 153 -1.25 -1.03 0.92
N CYS A 154 -0.76 -0.15 1.80
CA CYS A 154 -0.61 1.27 1.52
C CYS A 154 0.42 1.54 0.42
N ILE A 155 1.60 0.90 0.47
CA ILE A 155 2.60 1.05 -0.58
C ILE A 155 2.08 0.58 -1.94
N SER A 156 1.31 -0.51 -1.96
CA SER A 156 0.65 -0.98 -3.18
C SER A 156 -0.39 0.02 -3.67
N ALA A 157 -1.21 0.59 -2.80
CA ALA A 157 -2.20 1.60 -3.16
C ALA A 157 -1.56 2.88 -3.73
N ILE A 158 -0.44 3.32 -3.16
CA ILE A 158 0.35 4.46 -3.64
C ILE A 158 0.84 4.18 -5.08
N VAL A 159 1.42 3.00 -5.32
CA VAL A 159 1.89 2.58 -6.65
C VAL A 159 0.75 2.47 -7.66
N TRP A 160 -0.36 1.80 -7.30
CA TRP A 160 -1.52 1.65 -8.19
C TRP A 160 -2.20 2.98 -8.53
N SER A 161 -2.07 3.97 -7.64
CA SER A 161 -2.56 5.33 -7.89
C SER A 161 -1.63 6.14 -8.82
N GLY A 162 -0.42 5.65 -9.08
CA GLY A 162 0.56 6.24 -9.98
C GLY A 162 1.57 7.19 -9.32
N PHE A 163 1.63 7.24 -7.98
CA PHE A 163 2.63 8.05 -7.29
C PHE A 163 4.01 7.38 -7.36
N ARG A 164 5.00 8.13 -7.86
CA ARG A 164 6.39 7.62 -8.02
C ARG A 164 7.32 7.98 -6.87
N LYS A 165 6.96 8.98 -6.07
CA LYS A 165 7.79 9.51 -4.97
C LYS A 165 7.02 9.46 -3.66
N CYS A 166 7.55 8.77 -2.66
CA CYS A 166 6.94 8.70 -1.32
C CYS A 166 7.96 9.01 -0.22
N TYR A 167 7.76 10.10 0.52
CA TYR A 167 8.50 10.32 1.77
C TYR A 167 7.71 9.77 2.94
N TYR A 168 8.41 9.25 3.96
CA TYR A 168 7.79 8.86 5.22
C TYR A 168 8.60 9.39 6.41
N PHE A 169 7.93 9.66 7.54
CA PHE A 169 8.61 10.20 8.72
C PHE A 169 9.07 9.11 9.70
N PHE A 170 8.15 8.29 10.21
CA PHE A 170 8.46 7.21 11.14
C PHE A 170 8.73 5.90 10.40
N PRO A 171 9.89 5.25 10.59
CA PRO A 171 10.14 3.91 10.04
C PRO A 171 9.37 2.84 10.84
N TYR A 172 9.28 1.63 10.30
CA TYR A 172 8.54 0.52 10.93
C TYR A 172 8.96 0.23 12.38
N GLU A 173 10.23 0.44 12.73
CA GLU A 173 10.73 0.24 14.09
C GLU A 173 10.01 1.14 15.10
N THR A 174 9.67 2.37 14.69
CA THR A 174 8.87 3.29 15.50
C THR A 174 7.42 2.81 15.59
N THR A 175 6.81 2.41 14.47
CA THR A 175 5.42 1.90 14.43
C THR A 175 5.23 0.67 15.33
N ARG A 176 6.22 -0.23 15.35
CA ARG A 176 6.24 -1.40 16.24
C ARG A 176 6.23 -0.98 17.71
N ASN A 177 7.06 0.00 18.09
CA ASN A 177 7.12 0.50 19.46
C ASN A 177 5.84 1.24 19.87
N GLN A 178 5.11 1.79 18.90
CA GLN A 178 3.77 2.34 19.08
C GLN A 178 2.67 1.25 19.09
N GLY A 179 3.00 -0.03 19.27
CA GLY A 179 2.00 -1.09 19.50
C GLY A 179 1.22 -1.53 18.26
N ILE A 180 1.74 -1.30 17.05
CA ILE A 180 1.10 -1.70 15.79
C ILE A 180 2.08 -2.60 15.00
N PRO A 181 2.25 -3.89 15.39
CA PRO A 181 3.34 -4.74 14.89
C PRO A 181 3.01 -5.53 13.62
N HIS A 182 1.80 -5.40 13.08
CA HIS A 182 1.29 -6.34 12.07
C HIS A 182 1.86 -6.09 10.67
N ASP A 183 2.32 -4.88 10.35
CA ASP A 183 2.69 -4.49 8.99
C ASP A 183 3.81 -5.37 8.41
N LEU A 184 4.95 -5.46 9.11
CA LEU A 184 6.08 -6.31 8.72
C LEU A 184 5.74 -7.79 8.77
N LYS A 185 4.92 -8.22 9.76
CA LYS A 185 4.51 -9.62 9.88
C LYS A 185 3.66 -10.06 8.71
N ILE A 186 2.67 -9.25 8.31
CA ILE A 186 1.84 -9.52 7.13
C ILE A 186 2.73 -9.57 5.89
N MET A 187 3.69 -8.64 5.78
CA MET A 187 4.60 -8.60 4.65
C MET A 187 5.42 -9.90 4.51
N HIS A 188 6.00 -10.35 5.62
CA HIS A 188 6.77 -11.58 5.69
C HIS A 188 5.91 -12.82 5.45
N GLN A 189 4.72 -12.89 6.04
CA GLN A 189 3.85 -14.08 5.94
C GLN A 189 3.17 -14.24 4.57
N LEU A 190 2.83 -13.13 3.89
CA LEU A 190 2.16 -13.19 2.59
C LEU A 190 3.14 -13.22 1.41
N TRP A 191 4.24 -12.46 1.48
CA TRP A 191 5.17 -12.31 0.35
C TRP A 191 6.58 -12.83 0.61
N GLY A 192 6.90 -13.30 1.82
CA GLY A 192 8.21 -13.86 2.14
C GLY A 192 9.34 -12.82 2.17
N VAL A 193 9.02 -11.52 2.29
CA VAL A 193 10.00 -10.44 2.36
C VAL A 193 9.95 -9.74 3.71
N GLU A 194 11.11 -9.29 4.20
CA GLU A 194 11.21 -8.57 5.47
C GLU A 194 10.67 -7.14 5.38
N ARG A 195 10.89 -6.49 4.22
CA ARG A 195 10.48 -5.12 3.91
C ARG A 195 10.31 -4.97 2.40
N TYR A 196 9.50 -4.02 1.95
CA TYR A 196 9.40 -3.71 0.52
C TYR A 196 10.69 -3.03 0.03
N VAL A 197 11.01 -3.19 -1.25
CA VAL A 197 12.21 -2.55 -1.82
C VAL A 197 11.94 -1.05 -1.98
N THR A 198 12.74 -0.22 -1.32
CA THR A 198 12.59 1.25 -1.29
C THR A 198 12.82 1.92 -2.64
N ARG A 199 13.38 1.19 -3.61
CA ARG A 199 13.54 1.61 -5.01
C ARG A 199 13.17 0.46 -5.92
N ASN A 200 12.21 0.71 -6.80
CA ASN A 200 11.76 -0.26 -7.81
C ASN A 200 11.36 0.50 -9.09
N GLU A 201 10.85 -0.22 -10.09
CA GLU A 201 10.41 0.39 -11.36
C GLU A 201 9.16 1.27 -11.23
N PHE A 202 8.44 1.18 -10.12
CA PHE A 202 7.18 1.88 -9.91
C PHE A 202 7.31 3.12 -9.02
N CYS A 203 8.15 3.05 -7.98
CA CYS A 203 8.36 4.15 -7.05
C CYS A 203 9.72 4.11 -6.35
N ALA A 204 10.08 5.25 -5.77
CA ALA A 204 11.11 5.40 -4.77
C ALA A 204 10.53 5.94 -3.45
N THR A 205 10.99 5.41 -2.33
CA THR A 205 10.62 5.85 -0.99
C THR A 205 11.83 6.29 -0.18
N ALA A 206 11.68 7.32 0.66
CA ALA A 206 12.76 7.77 1.55
C ALA A 206 12.25 8.20 2.93
N GLY A 207 12.99 7.82 3.97
CA GLY A 207 12.75 8.21 5.35
C GLY A 207 13.28 9.61 5.64
N ILE A 208 12.43 10.52 6.11
CA ILE A 208 12.79 11.90 6.42
C ILE A 208 13.86 11.97 7.51
N LEU A 209 13.77 11.12 8.54
CA LEU A 209 14.77 11.08 9.63
C LEU A 209 16.16 10.68 9.12
N GLU A 210 16.24 9.71 8.21
CA GLU A 210 17.50 9.28 7.58
C GLU A 210 18.08 10.40 6.71
N LEU A 211 17.23 11.07 5.93
CA LEU A 211 17.65 12.22 5.11
C LEU A 211 18.20 13.36 5.97
N ILE A 212 17.55 13.69 7.10
CA ILE A 212 18.06 14.69 8.06
C ILE A 212 19.42 14.25 8.63
N GLU A 213 19.57 12.97 8.96
CA GLU A 213 20.83 12.46 9.52
C GLU A 213 21.98 12.53 8.51
N SER A 214 21.69 12.36 7.22
CA SER A 214 22.68 12.46 6.15
C SER A 214 23.18 13.89 5.87
N LEU A 215 22.53 14.92 6.43
CA LEU A 215 22.97 16.30 6.26
C LEU A 215 24.30 16.57 7.00
N PRO A 216 25.11 17.51 6.49
CA PRO A 216 26.27 18.02 7.24
C PRO A 216 25.84 18.61 8.59
N SER A 217 26.69 18.48 9.60
CA SER A 217 26.49 19.14 10.89
C SER A 217 26.40 20.66 10.71
N GLY A 218 25.43 21.28 11.38
CA GLY A 218 25.19 22.71 11.28
C GLY A 218 23.78 23.11 11.73
N PRO A 219 23.49 24.43 11.74
CA PRO A 219 22.24 24.97 12.29
C PRO A 219 20.98 24.41 11.61
N ASP A 220 21.04 24.16 10.30
CA ASP A 220 19.94 23.57 9.54
C ASP A 220 19.62 22.14 10.02
N LYS A 221 20.63 21.29 10.23
CA LYS A 221 20.43 19.93 10.74
C LYS A 221 19.87 19.97 12.15
N ASP A 222 20.40 20.84 13.01
CA ASP A 222 19.95 20.99 14.40
C ASP A 222 18.48 21.43 14.49
N GLU A 223 18.07 22.39 13.65
CA GLU A 223 16.69 22.86 13.56
C GLU A 223 15.73 21.74 13.11
N LEU A 224 16.08 21.02 12.04
CA LEU A 224 15.28 19.92 11.52
C LEU A 224 15.16 18.79 12.53
N GLN A 225 16.24 18.43 13.21
CA GLN A 225 16.22 17.44 14.29
C GLN A 225 15.37 17.90 15.48
N ALA A 226 15.40 19.18 15.84
CA ALA A 226 14.54 19.73 16.90
C ALA A 226 13.05 19.64 16.53
N THR A 227 12.71 19.96 15.29
CA THR A 227 11.34 19.81 14.77
C THR A 227 10.92 18.33 14.74
N ALA A 228 11.79 17.44 14.28
CA ALA A 228 11.51 16.00 14.28
C ALA A 228 11.26 15.46 15.70
N ARG A 229 12.04 15.87 16.70
CA ARG A 229 11.83 15.51 18.11
C ARG A 229 10.47 16.01 18.63
N ARG A 230 10.08 17.23 18.27
CA ARG A 230 8.80 17.83 18.67
C ARG A 230 7.62 17.07 18.08
N ILE A 231 7.66 16.74 16.80
CA ILE A 231 6.64 15.92 16.13
C ILE A 231 6.57 14.52 16.78
N ASN A 232 7.72 13.88 17.01
CA ASN A 232 7.78 12.56 17.65
C ASN A 232 7.11 12.55 19.03
N ALA A 233 7.40 13.55 19.88
CA ALA A 233 6.76 13.68 21.19
C ALA A 233 5.22 13.72 21.07
N LYS A 234 4.68 14.52 20.12
CA LYS A 234 3.23 14.61 19.89
C LYS A 234 2.62 13.29 19.42
N TYR A 235 3.28 12.55 18.53
CA TYR A 235 2.77 11.24 18.08
C TYR A 235 2.84 10.19 19.18
N ASN A 236 3.84 10.25 20.07
CA ASN A 236 3.89 9.36 21.24
C ASN A 236 2.72 9.65 22.20
N ASP A 237 2.43 10.92 22.49
CA ASP A 237 1.28 11.30 23.31
C ASP A 237 -0.03 10.76 22.71
N LEU A 238 -0.22 10.91 21.40
CA LEU A 238 -1.41 10.40 20.69
C LEU A 238 -1.48 8.87 20.71
N SER A 239 -0.35 8.18 20.54
CA SER A 239 -0.28 6.71 20.60
C SER A 239 -0.65 6.19 21.98
N HIS A 240 -0.12 6.80 23.04
CA HIS A 240 -0.50 6.48 24.42
C HIS A 240 -1.99 6.69 24.66
N LYS A 241 -2.54 7.82 24.21
CA LYS A 241 -3.98 8.09 24.29
C LYS A 241 -4.79 7.00 23.60
N TYR A 242 -4.49 6.72 22.33
CA TYR A 242 -5.17 5.68 21.53
C TYR A 242 -5.17 4.33 22.26
N HIS A 243 -4.03 3.85 22.74
CA HIS A 243 -3.96 2.55 23.43
C HIS A 243 -4.68 2.53 24.77
N SER A 244 -4.65 3.62 25.52
CA SER A 244 -5.34 3.71 26.82
C SER A 244 -6.86 3.70 26.68
N GLU A 245 -7.40 4.33 25.65
CA GLU A 245 -8.85 4.45 25.40
C GLU A 245 -9.40 3.25 24.61
N LYS A 246 -8.57 2.59 23.81
CA LYS A 246 -8.96 1.47 22.93
C LYS A 246 -9.55 0.27 23.65
N GLY A 247 -9.11 -0.03 24.87
CA GLY A 247 -9.65 -1.14 25.67
C GLY A 247 -11.15 -1.04 25.96
N HIS A 248 -11.75 0.14 25.78
CA HIS A 248 -13.15 0.42 26.10
C HIS A 248 -14.02 0.73 24.86
N ASN A 249 -13.44 0.75 23.66
CA ASN A 249 -14.16 1.14 22.44
C ASN A 249 -14.75 -0.08 21.70
N ALA A 250 -16.05 -0.31 21.88
CA ALA A 250 -16.79 -1.41 21.24
C ALA A 250 -16.81 -1.37 19.70
N LYS A 251 -16.48 -0.23 19.07
CA LYS A 251 -16.36 -0.10 17.60
C LYS A 251 -14.98 -0.48 17.07
N ASN A 252 -13.99 -0.62 17.94
CA ASN A 252 -12.64 -1.01 17.54
C ASN A 252 -12.52 -2.54 17.56
N THR A 253 -13.01 -3.19 16.51
CA THR A 253 -12.73 -4.60 16.28
C THR A 253 -11.29 -4.70 15.77
N LEU A 254 -10.42 -5.36 16.52
CA LEU A 254 -9.06 -5.59 16.09
C LEU A 254 -9.13 -6.49 14.86
N ALA A 255 -8.45 -6.12 13.77
CA ALA A 255 -8.44 -6.92 12.55
C ALA A 255 -7.99 -8.38 12.76
N PHE A 256 -7.31 -8.65 13.88
CA PHE A 256 -6.76 -9.96 14.22
C PHE A 256 -7.12 -10.47 15.62
N ASN A 257 -8.01 -9.79 16.37
CA ASN A 257 -8.54 -10.27 17.67
C ASN A 257 -10.06 -10.05 17.78
#